data_AF-A0A6B3I6L9-F1
#
_entry.id   AF-A0A6B3I6L9-F1
#
_cell.length_a   1.000
_cell.length_b   1.000
_cell.length_c   1.000
_cell.angle_alpha   90.00
_cell.angle_beta   90.00
_cell.angle_gamma   90.00
#
_symmetry.space_group_name_H-M   'P 1'
#
loop_
_entity.id
_entity.type
_entity.pdbx_description
1 polymer ?
#
loop_
_entity_poly.entity_id
_entity_poly.type
_entity_poly.pdbx_seq_one_letter_code
_entity_poly.pdbx_strand_id
1 'polypeptide(L)'
;IDAPHRTYKDANHKPELICALTPFDGLCGFRRPTEAADAMEALGVDSLKPYVDLLRAHPEEAALREVLTAILSADPAEMADTVAEAAVAAERLGGAHAPYARIAHNYPGDPGVLAAMLLNHVRLQPGEALFLGAGVPHAYLDGLGVEIMANSDNVLRCGLTPKH
;
A
#
# COMPACT_ATOMS: atom_id res chain seq x y z
N ILE A 1 -2.38 -25.03 18.36
CA ILE A 1 -1.61 -23.99 17.64
C ILE A 1 -1.63 -24.27 16.12
N ASP A 2 -2.40 -25.28 15.69
CA ASP A 2 -2.17 -26.02 14.45
C ASP A 2 -3.28 -25.78 13.41
N ALA A 3 -3.92 -24.61 13.45
CA ALA A 3 -4.98 -24.26 12.50
C ALA A 3 -4.36 -23.66 11.22
N PRO A 4 -4.54 -24.28 10.03
CA PRO A 4 -3.89 -23.85 8.79
C PRO A 4 -4.40 -22.50 8.24
N HIS A 5 -5.51 -21.99 8.78
CA HIS A 5 -6.15 -20.73 8.38
C HIS A 5 -5.85 -19.56 9.34
N ARG A 6 -4.86 -19.69 10.24
CA ARG A 6 -4.57 -18.68 11.26
C ARG A 6 -3.62 -17.61 10.74
N THR A 7 -4.01 -16.34 10.90
CA THR A 7 -3.18 -15.17 10.54
C THR A 7 -2.02 -14.94 11.50
N TYR A 8 -2.15 -15.40 12.76
CA TYR A 8 -1.11 -15.35 13.77
C TYR A 8 -0.58 -16.76 14.06
N LYS A 9 0.63 -17.05 13.60
CA LYS A 9 1.35 -18.32 13.73
C LYS A 9 2.24 -18.39 14.98
N ASP A 10 2.55 -17.26 15.60
CA ASP A 10 3.37 -17.18 16.81
C ASP A 10 3.07 -15.91 17.65
N ALA A 11 3.67 -15.85 18.85
CA ALA A 11 3.52 -14.73 19.80
C ALA A 11 4.61 -13.65 19.64
N ASN A 12 5.44 -13.71 18.60
CA ASN A 12 6.56 -12.79 18.40
C ASN A 12 6.15 -11.59 17.54
N HIS A 13 6.79 -10.45 17.79
CA HIS A 13 6.84 -9.36 16.81
C HIS A 13 7.78 -9.75 15.66
N LYS A 14 7.46 -9.36 14.43
CA LYS A 14 8.22 -9.65 13.21
C LYS A 14 8.94 -8.38 12.73
N PRO A 15 10.10 -8.02 13.30
CA PRO A 15 10.97 -7.03 12.67
C PRO A 15 11.55 -7.64 11.40
N GLU A 16 11.47 -6.90 10.30
CA GLU A 16 11.99 -7.32 9.00
C GLU A 16 12.97 -6.25 8.51
N LEU A 17 14.03 -6.68 7.83
CA LEU A 17 14.95 -5.79 7.15
C LEU A 17 15.13 -6.29 5.73
N ILE A 18 14.91 -5.41 4.76
CA ILE A 18 15.22 -5.66 3.36
C ILE A 18 16.45 -4.86 2.98
N CYS A 19 17.47 -5.53 2.43
CA CYS A 19 18.67 -4.90 1.89
C CYS A 19 18.70 -5.09 0.38
N ALA A 20 18.76 -3.99 -0.37
CA ALA A 20 18.66 -4.01 -1.83
C ALA A 20 19.97 -4.50 -2.48
N LEU A 21 19.85 -5.43 -3.44
CA LEU A 21 20.97 -5.89 -4.28
C LEU A 21 20.94 -5.27 -5.68
N THR A 22 19.75 -4.88 -6.14
CA THR A 22 19.51 -4.04 -7.32
C THR A 22 18.76 -2.78 -6.88
N PRO A 23 18.51 -1.79 -7.75
CA PRO A 23 17.43 -0.85 -7.48
C PRO A 23 16.17 -1.62 -7.09
N PHE A 24 15.54 -1.20 -6.00
CA PHE A 24 14.42 -1.91 -5.38
C PHE A 24 13.31 -0.91 -5.05
N ASP A 25 12.10 -1.15 -5.54
CA ASP A 25 10.94 -0.31 -5.32
C ASP A 25 9.98 -1.00 -4.33
N GLY A 26 9.52 -0.24 -3.33
CA GLY A 26 8.62 -0.74 -2.28
C GLY A 26 7.70 0.34 -1.74
N LEU A 27 6.75 -0.09 -0.92
CA LEU A 27 5.87 0.75 -0.11
C LEU A 27 6.16 0.49 1.35
N CYS A 28 6.26 1.54 2.18
CA CYS A 28 6.47 1.36 3.61
C CYS A 28 5.95 2.52 4.45
N GLY A 29 5.05 2.20 5.38
CA GLY A 29 4.46 3.15 6.32
C GLY A 29 3.59 4.19 5.65
N PHE A 30 2.73 4.83 6.43
CA PHE A 30 1.87 5.87 5.91
C PHE A 30 2.67 7.13 5.57
N ARG A 31 2.29 7.77 4.47
CA ARG A 31 2.72 9.15 4.18
C ARG A 31 1.82 10.14 4.91
N ARG A 32 2.13 11.43 4.87
CA ARG A 32 1.27 12.45 5.48
C ARG A 32 -0.09 12.45 4.77
N PRO A 33 -1.23 12.60 5.49
CA PRO A 33 -2.56 12.59 4.89
C PRO A 33 -2.69 13.58 3.73
N THR A 34 -2.09 14.77 3.87
CA THR A 34 -2.08 15.78 2.81
C THR A 34 -1.32 15.34 1.56
N GLU A 35 -0.20 14.61 1.70
CA GLU A 35 0.53 14.06 0.55
C GLU A 35 -0.24 12.93 -0.13
N ALA A 36 -0.99 12.15 0.64
CA ALA A 36 -1.89 11.14 0.09
C ALA A 36 -3.06 11.80 -0.65
N ALA A 37 -3.63 12.86 -0.08
CA ALA A 37 -4.69 13.65 -0.69
C ALA A 37 -4.21 14.27 -2.01
N ASP A 38 -3.05 14.91 -2.02
CA ASP A 38 -2.46 15.51 -3.22
C ASP A 38 -2.21 14.44 -4.31
N ALA A 39 -1.71 13.26 -3.93
CA ALA A 39 -1.49 12.17 -4.86
C ALA A 39 -2.79 11.64 -5.48
N MET A 40 -3.86 11.49 -4.68
CA MET A 40 -5.18 11.05 -5.15
C MET A 40 -5.88 12.13 -5.99
N GLU A 41 -5.83 13.39 -5.54
CA GLU A 41 -6.45 14.52 -6.24
C GLU A 41 -5.83 14.76 -7.61
N ALA A 42 -4.52 14.59 -7.75
CA ALA A 42 -3.82 14.72 -9.03
C ALA A 42 -4.35 13.78 -10.13
N LEU A 43 -4.95 12.65 -9.77
CA LEU A 43 -5.56 11.72 -10.73
C LEU A 43 -6.78 12.33 -11.44
N GLY A 44 -7.45 13.30 -10.81
CA GLY A 44 -8.64 13.93 -11.37
C GLY A 44 -9.84 12.99 -11.49
N VAL A 45 -9.92 11.99 -10.62
CA VAL A 45 -11.03 11.02 -10.56
C VAL A 45 -12.05 11.48 -9.53
N ASP A 46 -13.28 11.72 -9.97
CA ASP A 46 -14.33 12.33 -9.14
C ASP A 46 -14.71 11.47 -7.92
N SER A 47 -14.72 10.15 -8.07
CA SER A 47 -15.03 9.22 -6.98
C SER A 47 -13.96 9.18 -5.88
N LEU A 48 -12.76 9.74 -6.12
CA LEU A 48 -11.73 9.87 -5.08
C LEU A 48 -11.91 11.10 -4.19
N LYS A 49 -12.73 12.08 -4.59
CA LYS A 49 -12.94 13.34 -3.85
C LYS A 49 -13.34 13.13 -2.39
N PRO A 50 -14.25 12.21 -2.03
CA PRO A 50 -14.59 11.98 -0.63
C PRO A 50 -13.39 11.53 0.21
N TYR A 51 -12.50 10.70 -0.34
CA TYR A 51 -11.27 10.29 0.35
C TYR A 51 -10.28 11.45 0.50
N VAL A 52 -10.12 12.26 -0.55
CA VAL A 52 -9.29 13.48 -0.52
C VAL A 52 -9.78 14.44 0.56
N ASP A 53 -11.09 14.67 0.64
CA ASP A 53 -11.70 15.55 1.65
C ASP A 53 -11.47 15.01 3.07
N LEU A 54 -11.67 13.71 3.30
CA LEU A 54 -11.40 13.07 4.59
C LEU A 54 -9.94 13.20 5.01
N LEU A 55 -9.00 12.99 4.07
CA LEU A 55 -7.57 13.13 4.30
C LEU A 55 -7.16 14.55 4.67
N ARG A 56 -7.88 15.56 4.17
CA ARG A 56 -7.62 16.98 4.46
C ARG A 56 -8.33 17.51 5.71
N ALA A 57 -9.45 16.91 6.10
CA ALA A 57 -10.34 17.45 7.14
C ALA A 57 -10.01 16.99 8.57
N HIS A 58 -9.39 15.82 8.75
CA HIS A 58 -9.21 15.21 10.07
C HIS A 58 -7.76 15.25 10.57
N PRO A 59 -7.55 15.13 11.90
CA PRO A 59 -6.23 14.82 12.45
C PRO A 59 -5.64 13.58 11.79
N GLU A 60 -4.32 13.56 11.60
CA GLU A 60 -3.60 12.59 10.76
C GLU A 60 -3.96 11.13 11.01
N GLU A 61 -3.95 10.69 12.27
CA GLU A 61 -4.26 9.30 12.63
C GLU A 61 -5.71 8.94 12.29
N ALA A 62 -6.66 9.83 12.57
CA ALA A 62 -8.07 9.61 12.29
C ALA A 62 -8.33 9.56 10.78
N ALA A 63 -7.74 10.50 10.03
CA ALA A 63 -7.85 10.60 8.58
C ALA A 63 -7.38 9.32 7.88
N LEU A 64 -6.15 8.87 8.18
CA LEU A 64 -5.57 7.68 7.56
C LEU A 64 -6.36 6.41 7.92
N ARG A 65 -6.76 6.27 9.19
CA ARG A 65 -7.54 5.11 9.63
C ARG A 65 -8.89 5.03 8.93
N GLU A 66 -9.61 6.15 8.86
CA GLU A 66 -10.93 6.20 8.25
C GLU A 66 -10.87 5.89 6.76
N VAL A 67 -9.95 6.52 6.03
CA VAL A 67 -9.80 6.32 4.58
C VAL A 67 -9.32 4.90 4.27
N LEU A 68 -8.35 4.37 5.01
CA LEU A 68 -7.90 2.99 4.84
C LEU A 68 -9.04 2.00 5.11
N THR A 69 -9.81 2.20 6.18
CA THR A 69 -10.95 1.35 6.52
C THR A 69 -12.01 1.41 5.43
N ALA A 70 -12.33 2.60 4.93
CA ALA A 70 -13.31 2.80 3.87
C ALA A 70 -12.90 2.12 2.56
N ILE A 71 -11.62 2.22 2.17
CA ILE A 71 -11.09 1.56 0.96
C ILE A 71 -11.10 0.03 1.11
N LEU A 72 -10.62 -0.49 2.24
CA LEU A 72 -10.50 -1.95 2.43
C LEU A 72 -11.84 -2.65 2.74
N SER A 73 -12.85 -1.90 3.18
CA SER A 73 -14.20 -2.43 3.43
C SER A 73 -15.17 -2.22 2.25
N ALA A 74 -14.75 -1.49 1.22
CA ALA A 74 -15.57 -1.26 0.04
C ALA A 74 -15.80 -2.57 -0.73
N ASP A 75 -16.97 -2.69 -1.36
CA ASP A 75 -17.22 -3.81 -2.27
C ASP A 75 -16.24 -3.69 -3.46
N PRO A 76 -15.41 -4.72 -3.74
CA PRO A 76 -14.48 -4.69 -4.85
C PRO A 76 -15.16 -4.45 -6.21
N ALA A 77 -16.41 -4.90 -6.39
CA ALA A 77 -17.15 -4.68 -7.62
C ALA A 77 -17.56 -3.21 -7.78
N GLU A 78 -17.94 -2.53 -6.69
CA GLU A 78 -18.26 -1.10 -6.70
C GLU A 78 -17.00 -0.23 -6.89
N MET A 79 -15.86 -0.70 -6.38
CA MET A 79 -14.59 0.03 -6.44
C MET A 79 -13.82 -0.20 -7.75
N ALA A 80 -14.14 -1.26 -8.51
CA ALA A 80 -13.41 -1.66 -9.70
C ALA A 80 -13.29 -0.55 -10.74
N ASP A 81 -14.38 0.17 -11.01
CA ASP A 81 -14.41 1.28 -11.98
C ASP A 81 -13.53 2.44 -11.50
N THR A 82 -13.60 2.79 -10.22
CA THR A 82 -12.75 3.83 -9.62
C THR A 82 -11.27 3.46 -9.70
N VAL A 83 -10.92 2.20 -9.42
CA VAL A 83 -9.54 1.71 -9.54
C VAL A 83 -9.07 1.75 -11.00
N ALA A 84 -9.93 1.38 -11.95
CA ALA A 84 -9.61 1.42 -13.37
C ALA A 84 -9.37 2.86 -13.86
N GLU A 85 -10.23 3.81 -13.49
CA GLU A 85 -10.03 5.23 -13.81
C GLU A 85 -8.75 5.78 -13.18
N ALA A 86 -8.51 5.47 -11.90
CA ALA A 86 -7.29 5.85 -11.19
C ALA A 86 -6.03 5.27 -11.87
N ALA A 87 -6.08 4.02 -12.34
CA ALA A 87 -4.98 3.37 -13.04
C ALA A 87 -4.63 4.08 -14.35
N VAL A 88 -5.64 4.38 -15.18
CA VAL A 88 -5.47 5.11 -16.45
C VAL A 88 -4.91 6.51 -16.19
N ALA A 89 -5.44 7.20 -15.17
CA ALA A 89 -4.94 8.52 -14.79
C ALA A 89 -3.48 8.47 -14.30
N ALA A 90 -3.14 7.48 -13.48
CA ALA A 90 -1.78 7.27 -12.97
C ALA A 90 -0.79 6.97 -14.09
N GLU A 91 -1.17 6.16 -15.07
CA GLU A 91 -0.36 5.86 -16.26
C GLU A 91 -0.10 7.13 -17.07
N ARG A 92 -1.14 7.95 -17.29
CA ARG A 92 -1.03 9.24 -18.00
C ARG A 92 -0.11 10.23 -17.29
N LEU A 93 -0.18 10.32 -15.96
CA LEU A 93 0.66 11.23 -15.17
C LEU A 93 2.13 10.78 -15.13
N GLY A 94 2.36 9.47 -15.04
CA GLY A 94 3.70 8.90 -14.89
C GLY A 94 4.41 9.42 -13.64
N GLY A 95 5.75 9.49 -13.67
CA GLY A 95 6.56 10.03 -12.58
C GLY A 95 6.27 9.36 -11.24
N ALA A 96 5.86 10.14 -10.24
CA ALA A 96 5.51 9.66 -8.90
C ALA A 96 4.28 8.72 -8.88
N HIS A 97 3.45 8.75 -9.93
CA HIS A 97 2.25 7.91 -10.06
C HIS A 97 2.50 6.60 -10.82
N ALA A 98 3.63 6.48 -11.52
CA ALA A 98 3.98 5.28 -12.28
C ALA A 98 3.94 3.98 -11.44
N PRO A 99 4.36 3.95 -10.15
CA PRO A 99 4.22 2.76 -9.32
C PRO A 99 2.78 2.28 -9.15
N TYR A 100 1.81 3.18 -8.94
CA TYR A 100 0.41 2.80 -8.74
C TYR A 100 -0.22 2.27 -10.03
N ALA A 101 0.16 2.82 -11.19
CA ALA A 101 -0.25 2.28 -12.48
C ALA A 101 0.23 0.83 -12.67
N ARG A 102 1.49 0.53 -12.31
CA ARG A 102 2.01 -0.86 -12.34
C ARG A 102 1.27 -1.77 -11.35
N ILE A 103 1.00 -1.29 -10.13
CA ILE A 103 0.25 -2.05 -9.14
C ILE A 103 -1.15 -2.39 -9.69
N ALA A 104 -1.85 -1.41 -10.26
CA ALA A 104 -3.17 -1.61 -10.85
C ALA A 104 -3.14 -2.58 -12.05
N HIS A 105 -2.08 -2.56 -12.85
CA HIS A 105 -1.91 -3.54 -13.94
C HIS A 105 -1.82 -4.99 -13.40
N ASN A 106 -1.11 -5.21 -12.29
CA ASN A 106 -0.97 -6.52 -11.68
C ASN A 106 -2.22 -6.94 -10.87
N TYR A 107 -2.97 -5.96 -10.35
CA TYR A 107 -4.13 -6.15 -9.48
C TYR A 107 -5.33 -5.32 -9.99
N PRO A 108 -5.87 -5.64 -11.18
CA PRO A 108 -6.94 -4.85 -11.78
C PRO A 108 -8.20 -4.91 -10.92
N GLY A 109 -8.74 -3.73 -10.58
CA GLY A 109 -9.95 -3.60 -9.77
C GLY A 109 -9.76 -3.81 -8.27
N ASP A 110 -8.54 -4.10 -7.78
CA ASP A 110 -8.27 -4.29 -6.35
C ASP A 110 -8.25 -2.93 -5.61
N PRO A 111 -9.10 -2.71 -4.59
CA PRO A 111 -9.08 -1.48 -3.78
C PRO A 111 -7.72 -1.20 -3.12
N GLY A 112 -6.89 -2.23 -2.93
CA GLY A 112 -5.52 -2.14 -2.46
C GLY A 112 -4.62 -1.23 -3.30
N VAL A 113 -4.96 -0.99 -4.57
CA VAL A 113 -4.31 0.02 -5.42
C VAL A 113 -4.46 1.42 -4.82
N LEU A 114 -5.66 1.76 -4.33
CA LEU A 114 -5.93 3.05 -3.69
C LEU A 114 -5.31 3.11 -2.29
N ALA A 115 -5.37 2.00 -1.54
CA ALA A 115 -4.70 1.90 -0.24
C ALA A 115 -3.18 2.09 -0.34
N ALA A 116 -2.55 1.60 -1.42
CA ALA A 116 -1.13 1.81 -1.69
C ALA A 116 -0.76 3.30 -1.84
N MET A 117 -1.69 4.15 -2.28
CA MET A 117 -1.48 5.60 -2.35
C MET A 117 -1.45 6.29 -0.98
N LEU A 118 -1.78 5.58 0.11
CA LEU A 118 -1.60 6.06 1.47
C LEU A 118 -0.19 5.79 2.01
N LEU A 119 0.60 4.93 1.36
CA LEU A 119 1.91 4.48 1.84
C LEU A 119 3.07 5.23 1.19
N ASN A 120 4.21 5.41 1.85
CA ASN A 120 5.38 6.02 1.22
C ASN A 120 5.93 5.09 0.13
N HIS A 121 6.12 5.60 -1.08
CA HIS A 121 6.90 4.90 -2.10
C HIS A 121 8.39 5.10 -1.82
N VAL A 122 9.11 4.00 -1.62
CA VAL A 122 10.54 3.98 -1.29
C VAL A 122 11.28 3.31 -2.44
N ARG A 123 12.37 3.94 -2.87
CA ARG A 123 13.29 3.38 -3.84
C ARG A 123 14.67 3.26 -3.21
N LEU A 124 15.12 2.03 -3.01
CA LEU A 124 16.44 1.73 -2.46
C LEU A 124 17.44 1.52 -3.60
N GLN A 125 18.64 2.07 -3.45
CA GLN A 125 19.81 1.74 -4.28
C GLN A 125 20.50 0.48 -3.74
N PRO A 126 21.29 -0.22 -4.57
CA PRO A 126 22.09 -1.35 -4.11
C PRO A 126 22.92 -1.01 -2.86
N GLY A 127 22.77 -1.80 -1.80
CA GLY A 127 23.42 -1.60 -0.50
C GLY A 127 22.62 -0.76 0.49
N GLU A 128 21.55 -0.09 0.08
CA GLU A 128 20.61 0.55 1.00
C GLU A 128 19.66 -0.48 1.61
N ALA A 129 19.21 -0.20 2.84
CA ALA A 129 18.33 -1.09 3.58
C ALA A 129 17.15 -0.33 4.18
N LEU A 130 16.04 -1.02 4.31
CA LEU A 130 14.83 -0.53 4.96
C LEU A 130 14.46 -1.47 6.11
N PHE A 131 14.30 -0.90 7.30
CA PHE A 131 13.79 -1.59 8.47
C PHE A 131 12.27 -1.45 8.55
N LEU A 132 11.58 -2.57 8.74
CA LEU A 132 10.13 -2.66 8.84
C LEU A 132 9.77 -2.99 10.28
N GLY A 133 9.22 -1.99 10.97
CA GLY A 133 8.68 -2.15 12.32
C GLY A 133 7.38 -2.94 12.33
N ALA A 134 7.06 -3.53 13.49
CA ALA A 134 5.79 -4.23 13.67
C ALA A 134 4.59 -3.27 13.49
N GLY A 135 3.56 -3.74 12.80
CA GLY A 135 2.31 -2.98 12.57
C GLY A 135 2.39 -1.91 11.47
N VAL A 136 3.50 -1.82 10.75
CA VAL A 136 3.68 -0.89 9.63
C VAL A 136 3.31 -1.58 8.31
N PRO A 137 2.27 -1.12 7.58
CA PRO A 137 1.95 -1.67 6.27
C PRO A 137 3.11 -1.43 5.30
N HIS A 138 3.47 -2.48 4.55
CA HIS A 138 4.52 -2.43 3.56
C HIS A 138 4.25 -3.43 2.44
N ALA A 139 4.85 -3.19 1.27
CA ALA A 139 4.79 -4.08 0.12
C ALA A 139 6.06 -3.93 -0.72
N TYR A 140 6.64 -5.04 -1.18
CA TYR A 140 7.73 -5.02 -2.15
C TYR A 140 7.15 -5.08 -3.56
N LEU A 141 7.57 -4.16 -4.44
CA LEU A 141 6.96 -3.99 -5.75
C LEU A 141 7.84 -4.54 -6.88
N ASP A 142 9.15 -4.24 -6.85
CA ASP A 142 10.09 -4.66 -7.89
C ASP A 142 11.54 -4.65 -7.39
N GLY A 143 12.37 -5.50 -7.98
CA GLY A 143 13.81 -5.59 -7.69
C GLY A 143 14.21 -6.83 -6.87
N LEU A 144 15.51 -6.91 -6.60
CA LEU A 144 16.13 -8.00 -5.85
C LEU A 144 16.75 -7.47 -4.56
N GLY A 145 16.49 -8.17 -3.45
CA GLY A 145 17.05 -7.87 -2.14
C GLY A 145 17.22 -9.11 -1.26
N VAL A 146 17.98 -8.94 -0.18
CA VAL A 146 18.11 -9.92 0.90
C VAL A 146 17.21 -9.50 2.03
N GLU A 147 16.24 -10.35 2.35
CA GLU A 147 15.34 -10.14 3.47
C GLU A 147 15.84 -10.91 4.70
N ILE A 148 15.89 -10.21 5.84
CA ILE A 148 16.24 -10.76 7.14
C ILE A 148 15.02 -10.57 8.04
N MET A 149 14.44 -11.68 8.50
CA MET A 149 13.25 -11.66 9.35
C MET A 149 13.51 -12.45 10.63
N ALA A 150 12.82 -12.06 11.71
CA ALA A 150 12.62 -12.96 12.83
C ALA A 150 11.85 -14.22 12.36
N ASN A 151 12.01 -15.34 13.06
CA ASN A 151 11.21 -16.55 12.84
C ASN A 151 9.77 -16.32 13.30
N SER A 152 9.02 -15.54 12.53
CA SER A 152 7.60 -15.26 12.70
C SER A 152 6.94 -15.18 11.33
N ASP A 153 5.70 -15.66 11.22
CA ASP A 153 4.95 -15.67 9.95
C ASP A 153 3.52 -15.11 10.15
N ASN A 154 3.45 -14.10 11.02
CA ASN A 154 2.27 -13.28 11.27
C ASN A 154 2.14 -12.22 10.17
N VAL A 155 1.26 -12.45 9.19
CA VAL A 155 1.05 -11.51 8.07
C VAL A 155 -0.43 -11.16 7.95
N LEU A 156 -0.77 -9.92 8.30
CA LEU A 156 -2.04 -9.29 7.95
C LEU A 156 -1.91 -8.65 6.57
N ARG A 157 -2.80 -9.02 5.66
CA ARG A 157 -2.84 -8.44 4.31
C ARG A 157 -3.78 -7.24 4.31
N CYS A 158 -3.39 -6.19 3.58
CA CYS A 158 -4.14 -4.93 3.49
C CYS A 158 -4.40 -4.56 2.02
N GLY A 159 -4.73 -5.54 1.18
CA GLY A 159 -4.94 -5.41 -0.26
C GLY A 159 -3.83 -6.04 -1.12
N LEU A 160 -3.98 -5.97 -2.44
CA LEU A 160 -3.05 -6.55 -3.43
C LEU A 160 -2.93 -8.07 -3.32
N THR A 161 -4.06 -8.74 -3.13
CA THR A 161 -4.10 -10.19 -2.89
C THR A 161 -5.47 -10.76 -3.28
N PRO A 162 -5.52 -11.95 -3.93
CA PRO A 162 -6.77 -12.66 -4.13
C PRO A 162 -7.25 -13.41 -2.87
N LYS A 163 -6.46 -13.43 -1.80
CA LYS A 163 -6.76 -14.13 -0.54
C LYS A 163 -7.58 -13.24 0.39
N HIS A 164 -8.58 -13.84 1.05
CA HIS A 164 -9.35 -13.27 2.16
C HIS A 164 -8.50 -12.96 3.39
#